data_AF-A0A2N2NE31-F1
#
_entry.id   AF-A0A2N2NE31-F1
#
_cell.length_a   1.000
_cell.length_b   1.000
_cell.length_c   1.000
_cell.angle_alpha   90.00
_cell.angle_beta   90.00
_cell.angle_gamma   90.00
#
_symmetry.space_group_name_H-M   'P 1'
#
loop_
_entity.id
_entity.type
_entity.pdbx_description
1 polymer ?
#
loop_
_entity_poly.entity_id
_entity_poly.type
_entity_poly.pdbx_seq_one_letter_code
_entity_poly.pdbx_strand_id
1 'polypeptide(L)'
;MLDRQNYLKVKLFLKYSREVHERSLLQISTDFEHLKILLLWTGSQPLGSMHAFNTSLSDFLFQKVEKGLDQSEVQSILKTNQRFLLWGKAMFPIEFQNIRLNWIMKITAISEKKEVII
;
A
#
# COMPACT_ATOMS: atom_id res chain seq x y z
N MET A 1 15.23 2.38 9.04
CA MET A 1 14.97 3.83 8.83
C MET A 1 13.96 3.97 7.71
N LEU A 2 12.95 4.83 7.85
CA LEU A 2 11.94 5.05 6.81
C LEU A 2 12.42 6.11 5.81
N ASP A 3 12.08 5.94 4.53
CA ASP A 3 12.29 6.97 3.54
C ASP A 3 11.35 8.18 3.79
N ARG A 4 11.96 9.37 3.92
CA ARG A 4 11.24 10.60 4.24
C ARG A 4 10.29 11.01 3.11
N GLN A 5 10.67 10.78 1.85
CA GLN A 5 9.85 11.19 0.71
C GLN A 5 8.59 10.32 0.59
N ASN A 6 8.72 9.02 0.82
CA ASN A 6 7.57 8.11 0.90
C ASN A 6 6.61 8.53 2.02
N TYR A 7 7.11 8.88 3.20
CA TYR A 7 6.28 9.36 4.31
C TYR A 7 5.52 10.65 3.95
N LEU A 8 6.20 11.63 3.35
CA LEU A 8 5.56 12.87 2.92
C LEU A 8 4.48 12.64 1.85
N LYS A 9 4.69 11.69 0.93
CA LYS A 9 3.68 11.30 -0.06
C LYS A 9 2.46 10.66 0.58
N VAL A 10 2.65 9.81 1.59
CA VAL A 10 1.53 9.27 2.39
C VAL A 10 0.74 10.39 3.06
N LYS A 11 1.43 11.37 3.68
CA LYS A 11 0.76 12.54 4.27
C LYS A 11 -0.04 13.34 3.24
N LEU A 12 0.53 13.56 2.06
CA LEU A 12 -0.13 14.29 0.99
C LEU A 12 -1.35 13.53 0.45
N PHE A 13 -1.25 12.21 0.27
CA PHE A 13 -2.37 11.36 -0.12
C PHE A 13 -3.53 11.42 0.88
N LEU A 14 -3.23 11.37 2.18
CA LEU A 14 -4.25 11.43 3.23
C LEU A 14 -4.94 12.80 3.27
N LYS A 15 -4.18 13.88 3.08
CA LYS A 15 -4.73 15.23 2.92
C LYS A 15 -5.67 15.29 1.71
N TYR A 16 -5.21 14.83 0.55
CA TYR A 16 -6.02 14.75 -0.67
C TYR A 16 -7.29 13.92 -0.45
N SER A 17 -7.19 12.76 0.20
CA SER A 17 -8.32 11.88 0.47
C SER A 17 -9.36 12.51 1.40
N ARG A 18 -8.92 13.36 2.35
CA ARG A 18 -9.82 14.11 3.23
C ARG A 18 -10.52 15.25 2.49
N GLU A 19 -9.77 16.01 1.69
CA GLU A 19 -10.25 17.24 1.05
C GLU A 19 -11.06 16.98 -0.22
N VAL A 20 -10.70 15.95 -1.00
CA VAL A 20 -11.30 15.68 -2.32
C VAL A 20 -12.30 14.52 -2.28
N HIS A 21 -12.02 13.49 -1.47
CA HIS A 21 -12.90 12.33 -1.34
C HIS A 21 -13.73 12.36 -0.04
N GLU A 22 -13.68 13.48 0.70
CA GLU A 22 -14.47 13.75 1.90
C GLU A 22 -14.40 12.65 2.98
N ARG A 23 -13.34 11.83 2.96
CA ARG A 23 -13.18 10.70 3.90
C ARG A 23 -13.15 11.20 5.33
N SER A 24 -13.81 10.51 6.25
CA SER A 24 -13.88 10.91 7.66
C SER A 24 -12.50 10.87 8.35
N LEU A 25 -12.35 11.59 9.46
CA LEU A 25 -11.10 11.56 10.24
C LEU A 25 -10.75 10.14 10.70
N LEU A 26 -11.76 9.34 11.07
CA LEU A 26 -11.57 7.93 11.44
C LEU A 26 -10.99 7.13 10.26
N GLN A 27 -11.56 7.29 9.06
CA GLN A 27 -11.09 6.61 7.86
C GLN A 27 -9.66 7.02 7.47
N ILE A 28 -9.29 8.29 7.69
CA ILE A 28 -7.93 8.79 7.45
C ILE A 28 -6.93 8.18 8.44
N SER A 29 -7.30 8.07 9.72
CA SER A 29 -6.46 7.40 10.72
C SER A 29 -6.25 5.93 10.38
N THR A 30 -7.31 5.21 10.02
CA THR A 30 -7.21 3.81 9.57
C THR A 30 -6.34 3.68 8.32
N ASP A 31 -6.56 4.51 7.30
CA ASP A 31 -5.74 4.49 6.09
C ASP A 31 -4.26 4.81 6.40
N PHE A 32 -3.97 5.66 7.39
CA PHE A 32 -2.60 5.92 7.80
C PHE A 32 -1.93 4.70 8.43
N GLU A 33 -2.63 3.96 9.31
CA GLU A 33 -2.10 2.72 9.89
C GLU A 33 -1.84 1.66 8.81
N HIS A 34 -2.74 1.52 7.84
CA HIS A 34 -2.52 0.63 6.69
C HIS A 34 -1.28 1.05 5.87
N LEU A 35 -1.13 2.34 5.58
CA LEU A 35 0.01 2.84 4.79
C LEU A 35 1.33 2.79 5.55
N LYS A 36 1.34 2.80 6.89
CA LYS A 36 2.55 2.52 7.67
C LYS A 36 3.12 1.13 7.36
N ILE A 37 2.25 0.14 7.14
CA ILE A 37 2.70 -1.22 6.80
C ILE A 37 3.44 -1.20 5.45
N LEU A 38 2.93 -0.44 4.48
CA LEU A 38 3.62 -0.23 3.20
C LEU A 38 4.96 0.50 3.39
N LEU A 39 5.02 1.54 4.21
CA LEU A 39 6.27 2.27 4.51
C LEU A 39 7.30 1.39 5.22
N LEU A 40 6.87 0.53 6.14
CA LEU A 40 7.75 -0.42 6.81
C LEU A 40 8.32 -1.44 5.85
N TRP A 41 7.50 -1.91 4.90
CA TRP A 41 7.95 -2.82 3.85
C TRP A 41 8.96 -2.16 2.90
N THR A 42 8.73 -0.91 2.48
CA THR A 42 9.69 -0.21 1.62
C THR A 42 10.97 0.18 2.35
N GLY A 43 10.90 0.37 3.67
CA GLY A 43 12.03 0.77 4.48
C GLY A 43 12.60 2.11 4.00
N SER A 44 13.90 2.12 3.65
CA SER A 44 14.60 3.30 3.12
C SER A 44 14.57 3.39 1.59
N GLN A 45 13.92 2.46 0.89
CA GLN A 45 13.86 2.47 -0.56
C GLN A 45 12.74 3.39 -1.06
N PRO A 46 13.00 4.23 -2.07
CA PRO A 46 11.95 5.00 -2.74
C PRO A 46 10.89 4.07 -3.34
N LEU A 47 9.60 4.41 -3.20
CA LEU A 47 8.51 3.63 -3.80
C LEU A 47 8.66 3.47 -5.32
N GLY A 48 9.20 4.50 -6.00
CA GLY A 48 9.40 4.51 -7.44
C GLY A 48 10.53 3.62 -7.98
N SER A 49 11.46 3.18 -7.12
CA SER A 49 12.62 2.37 -7.54
C SER A 49 12.39 0.85 -7.40
N MET A 50 11.39 0.43 -6.61
CA MET A 50 11.15 -0.98 -6.34
C MET A 50 10.60 -1.71 -7.57
N HIS A 51 11.47 -2.40 -8.30
CA HIS A 51 11.10 -3.20 -9.48
C HIS A 51 10.37 -4.53 -9.12
N ALA A 52 10.39 -4.95 -7.85
CA ALA A 52 10.03 -6.30 -7.40
C ALA A 52 8.87 -6.34 -6.38
N PHE A 53 7.83 -5.54 -6.60
CA PHE A 53 6.64 -5.50 -5.73
C PHE A 53 5.82 -6.82 -5.64
N ASN A 54 6.01 -7.78 -6.55
CA ASN A 54 5.03 -8.88 -6.69
C ASN A 54 5.12 -9.99 -5.64
N THR A 55 6.31 -10.51 -5.35
CA THR A 55 6.46 -11.61 -4.37
C THR A 55 6.70 -11.09 -2.95
N SER A 56 7.59 -10.10 -2.80
CA SER A 56 8.05 -9.67 -1.47
C SER A 56 7.03 -8.91 -0.62
N LEU A 57 6.08 -8.17 -1.22
CA LEU A 57 5.04 -7.47 -0.44
C LEU A 57 4.00 -8.45 0.10
N SER A 58 3.59 -9.41 -0.72
CA SER A 58 2.69 -10.49 -0.33
C SER A 58 3.26 -11.25 0.86
N ASP A 59 4.51 -11.72 0.75
CA ASP A 59 5.19 -12.47 1.80
C ASP A 59 5.34 -11.65 3.09
N PHE A 60 5.66 -10.37 2.97
CA PHE A 60 5.74 -9.46 4.12
C PHE A 60 4.40 -9.30 4.83
N LEU A 61 3.30 -9.15 4.08
CA LEU A 61 1.95 -9.06 4.65
C LEU A 61 1.53 -10.39 5.29
N PHE A 62 1.82 -11.53 4.67
CA PHE A 62 1.52 -12.84 5.25
C PHE A 62 2.31 -13.10 6.54
N GLN A 63 3.57 -12.70 6.64
CA GLN A 63 4.30 -12.75 7.92
C GLN A 63 3.67 -11.88 9.02
N LYS A 64 2.89 -10.86 8.66
CA LYS A 64 2.10 -10.07 9.61
C LYS A 64 0.77 -10.75 9.96
N VAL A 65 0.15 -11.48 9.02
CA VAL A 65 -1.02 -12.35 9.24
C VAL A 65 -0.72 -13.47 10.23
N GLU A 66 0.39 -14.17 10.05
CA GLU A 66 0.85 -15.21 11.00
C GLU A 66 1.04 -14.67 12.42
N LYS A 67 1.14 -13.35 12.59
CA LYS A 67 1.25 -12.66 13.89
C LYS A 67 -0.09 -12.11 14.40
N GLY A 68 -1.22 -12.51 13.81
CA GLY A 68 -2.57 -12.22 14.32
C GLY A 68 -3.38 -11.19 13.54
N LEU A 69 -3.02 -10.88 12.28
CA LEU A 69 -3.88 -10.08 11.41
C LEU A 69 -4.97 -10.97 10.79
N ASP A 70 -6.23 -10.55 10.90
CA ASP A 70 -7.31 -11.25 10.20
C ASP A 70 -7.28 -10.94 8.68
N GLN A 71 -7.88 -11.83 7.89
CA GLN A 71 -7.88 -11.74 6.43
C GLN A 71 -8.62 -10.51 5.89
N SER A 72 -9.64 -10.03 6.61
CA SER A 72 -10.42 -8.84 6.22
C SER A 72 -9.58 -7.56 6.37
N GLU A 73 -8.75 -7.51 7.40
CA GLU A 73 -7.80 -6.43 7.65
C GLU A 73 -6.70 -6.41 6.58
N VAL A 74 -6.17 -7.58 6.21
CA VAL A 74 -5.21 -7.70 5.08
C VAL A 74 -5.81 -7.14 3.79
N GLN A 75 -7.06 -7.50 3.51
CA GLN A 75 -7.77 -6.98 2.35
C GLN A 75 -7.98 -5.46 2.41
N SER A 76 -8.27 -4.92 3.59
CA SER A 76 -8.39 -3.48 3.80
C SER A 76 -7.06 -2.75 3.60
N ILE A 77 -5.96 -3.31 4.08
CA ILE A 77 -4.59 -2.81 3.84
C ILE A 77 -4.26 -2.81 2.35
N LEU A 78 -4.51 -3.93 1.66
CA LEU A 78 -4.24 -4.05 0.23
C LEU A 78 -5.05 -3.03 -0.59
N LYS A 79 -6.33 -2.84 -0.26
CA LYS A 79 -7.18 -1.82 -0.89
C LYS A 79 -6.68 -0.39 -0.63
N THR A 80 -6.25 -0.08 0.59
CA THR A 80 -5.66 1.23 0.89
C THR A 80 -4.36 1.46 0.13
N ASN A 81 -3.47 0.46 0.08
CA ASN A 81 -2.23 0.52 -0.69
C ASN A 81 -2.51 0.70 -2.19
N GLN A 82 -3.50 0.00 -2.73
CA GLN A 82 -3.92 0.15 -4.12
C GLN A 82 -4.35 1.59 -4.44
N ARG A 83 -5.23 2.18 -3.62
CA ARG A 83 -5.68 3.57 -3.81
C ARG A 83 -4.51 4.55 -3.78
N PHE A 84 -3.60 4.38 -2.82
CA PHE A 84 -2.42 5.22 -2.71
C PHE A 84 -1.49 5.10 -3.92
N LEU A 85 -1.23 3.87 -4.39
CA LEU A 85 -0.35 3.62 -5.54
C LEU A 85 -0.95 4.15 -6.85
N LEU A 86 -2.27 4.01 -7.04
CA LEU A 86 -2.98 4.60 -8.19
C LEU A 86 -2.89 6.13 -8.16
N TRP A 87 -3.19 6.74 -7.01
CA TRP A 87 -3.05 8.18 -6.81
C TRP A 87 -1.61 8.65 -7.06
N GLY A 88 -0.63 7.93 -6.51
CA GLY A 88 0.79 8.23 -6.68
C GLY A 88 1.21 8.17 -8.15
N LYS A 89 0.71 7.19 -8.91
CA LYS A 89 0.96 7.09 -10.36
C LYS A 89 0.33 8.23 -11.15
N ALA A 90 -0.82 8.75 -10.72
CA ALA A 90 -1.47 9.91 -11.34
C ALA A 90 -0.76 11.23 -11.00
N MET A 91 -0.37 11.43 -9.74
CA MET A 91 0.23 12.68 -9.27
C MET A 91 1.74 12.78 -9.50
N PHE A 92 2.44 11.64 -9.54
CA PHE A 92 3.90 11.56 -9.69
C PHE A 92 4.29 10.56 -10.80
N PRO A 93 3.85 10.77 -12.05
CA PRO A 93 3.98 9.79 -13.12
C PRO A 93 5.43 9.40 -13.43
N ILE A 94 6.38 10.34 -13.35
CA ILE A 94 7.81 10.09 -13.58
C ILE A 94 8.40 9.22 -12.45
N GLU A 95 8.06 9.51 -11.20
CA GLU A 95 8.57 8.76 -10.06
C GLU A 95 7.97 7.35 -9.99
N PHE A 96 6.68 7.21 -10.30
CA PHE A 96 5.94 5.96 -10.25
C PHE A 96 5.92 5.22 -11.61
N GLN A 97 6.75 5.63 -12.57
CA GLN A 97 6.75 5.08 -13.93
C GLN A 97 7.02 3.57 -13.93
N ASN A 98 7.95 3.12 -13.07
CA ASN A 98 8.40 1.73 -12.99
C ASN A 98 7.39 0.80 -12.30
N ILE A 99 6.42 1.36 -11.58
CA ILE A 99 5.36 0.56 -10.95
C ILE A 99 4.33 0.19 -12.01
N ARG A 100 4.27 -1.08 -12.40
CA ARG A 100 3.35 -1.57 -13.44
C ARG A 100 1.90 -1.43 -12.99
N LEU A 101 1.06 -0.78 -13.80
CA LEU A 101 -0.37 -0.60 -13.49
C LEU A 101 -1.09 -1.93 -13.29
N ASN A 102 -0.82 -2.92 -14.15
CA ASN A 102 -1.37 -4.27 -14.03
C ASN A 102 -1.03 -4.94 -12.68
N TRP A 103 0.12 -4.60 -12.09
CA TRP A 103 0.47 -5.10 -10.76
C TRP A 103 -0.37 -4.41 -9.67
N ILE A 104 -0.51 -3.08 -9.72
CA ILE A 104 -1.36 -2.33 -8.78
C ILE A 104 -2.81 -2.86 -8.83
N MET A 105 -3.33 -3.16 -10.03
CA MET A 105 -4.68 -3.72 -10.19
C MET A 105 -4.85 -5.12 -9.59
N LYS A 106 -3.77 -5.91 -9.55
CA LYS A 106 -3.78 -7.28 -9.03
C LYS A 106 -3.40 -7.39 -7.55
N ILE A 107 -3.04 -6.27 -6.90
CA ILE A 107 -2.57 -6.29 -5.52
C ILE A 107 -3.60 -6.86 -4.53
N THR A 108 -4.90 -6.68 -4.80
CA THR A 108 -5.98 -7.21 -3.95
C THR A 108 -6.26 -8.69 -4.19
N ALA A 109 -5.93 -9.22 -5.38
CA ALA A 109 -6.03 -10.64 -5.71
C ALA A 109 -4.91 -11.49 -5.08
N ILE A 110 -3.93 -10.86 -4.44
CA ILE A 110 -2.81 -11.52 -3.75
C ILE A 110 -3.31 -12.34 -2.57
N SER A 111 -4.32 -11.87 -1.82
CA SER A 111 -4.82 -12.63 -0.67
C SER A 111 -5.66 -13.83 -1.07
N GLU A 112 -6.31 -13.81 -2.23
CA GLU A 112 -7.21 -14.89 -2.70
C GLU A 112 -6.41 -16.15 -3.07
N LYS A 113 -5.19 -15.99 -3.59
CA LYS A 113 -4.39 -17.11 -4.12
C LYS A 113 -3.77 -18.02 -3.07
N LYS A 114 -3.74 -17.64 -1.80
CA LYS A 114 -3.13 -18.46 -0.73
C LYS A 114 -4.16 -19.24 0.10
N GLU A 115 -5.45 -19.15 -0.23
CA GLU A 115 -6.50 -20.00 0.37
C GLU A 115 -6.47 -21.46 -0.11
N VAL A 116 -5.59 -21.82 -1.07
CA VAL A 116 -5.52 -23.19 -1.63
C VAL A 116 -4.20 -23.85 -1.28
N ILE A 117 -3.94 -24.08 0.00
CA ILE A 117 -3.13 -25.22 0.46
C ILE A 117 -3.76 -25.71 1.77
N ILE A 118 -4.73 -26.64 1.65
CA ILE A 118 -5.13 -27.57 2.71
C ILE A 118 -4.89 -28.97 2.16
#